data_AF-X1HKJ0-F1
#
_entry.id   AF-X1HKJ0-F1
#
_cell.length_a   1.000
_cell.length_b   1.000
_cell.length_c   1.000
_cell.angle_alpha   90.00
_cell.angle_beta   90.00
_cell.angle_gamma   90.00
#
_symmetry.space_group_name_H-M   'P 1'
#
loop_
_entity.id
_entity.type
_entity.pdbx_description
1 polymer ?
#
loop_
_entity_poly.entity_id
_entity_poly.type
_entity_poly.pdbx_seq_one_letter_code
_entity_poly.pdbx_strand_id
1 'polypeptide(L)'
;KYIEAQSTALIYQDVPKEAQDWHRLSTALMNCYKPVVTGTFRKESFSIMKELLLSCRLSEDDLARKPLAVFDACPSPPLKWSDLTTQSLIDAAASMIPSEFVSMPLAGANAPMSLIGSITQHCAECLAGVVIVQLAKSGAPLIWGGSPAILDMKQGTTPMGAIETMMINLGDVEMGRYFNIPTHAYMGLSDSKVPDAQSGFEAGMSSLLAGLAGVNMVSGAGMLDFESTQSIEKLIIDNEIAGMVKRLIRGVEDHGSPFASDILKDYDNKEELLSHP
;
A
#
# COMPACT_ATOMS: atom_id res chain seq x y z
N LYS A 1 3.59 -6.64 -14.44
CA LYS A 1 4.87 -5.91 -14.66
C LYS A 1 5.02 -4.74 -13.69
N TYR A 2 3.99 -3.91 -13.54
CA TYR A 2 4.06 -2.64 -12.81
C TYR A 2 3.75 -2.77 -11.32
N ILE A 3 3.09 -3.85 -10.92
CA ILE A 3 2.96 -4.26 -9.50
C ILE A 3 4.33 -4.74 -8.99
N GLU A 4 4.85 -4.12 -7.94
CA GLU A 4 6.22 -4.32 -7.45
C GLU A 4 6.34 -5.12 -6.16
N ALA A 5 5.24 -5.28 -5.41
CA ALA A 5 5.18 -6.08 -4.21
C ALA A 5 4.03 -7.11 -4.32
N GLN A 6 4.13 -8.19 -3.55
CA GLN A 6 3.09 -9.20 -3.40
C GLN A 6 2.49 -9.10 -2.01
N SER A 7 1.17 -9.01 -1.87
CA SER A 7 0.54 -9.07 -0.54
C SER A 7 0.05 -10.48 -0.20
N THR A 8 -0.03 -10.81 1.09
CA THR A 8 -0.73 -12.00 1.59
C THR A 8 -2.21 -11.70 1.88
N ALA A 9 -2.90 -11.04 0.94
CA ALA A 9 -4.24 -10.49 1.13
C ALA A 9 -5.36 -11.54 1.30
N LEU A 10 -5.15 -12.76 0.82
CA LEU A 10 -6.16 -13.82 0.93
C LEU A 10 -6.00 -14.61 2.25
N ILE A 11 -7.11 -14.78 2.97
CA ILE A 11 -7.17 -15.63 4.16
C ILE A 11 -7.68 -17.01 3.76
N TYR A 12 -6.83 -18.02 3.93
CA TYR A 12 -7.12 -19.40 3.58
C TYR A 12 -8.16 -20.02 4.51
N GLN A 13 -9.21 -20.62 3.94
CA GLN A 13 -10.22 -21.36 4.70
C GLN A 13 -9.90 -22.85 4.82
N ASP A 14 -8.99 -23.34 3.98
CA ASP A 14 -8.54 -24.73 3.86
C ASP A 14 -7.23 -25.03 4.62
N VAL A 15 -6.68 -24.03 5.33
CA VAL A 15 -5.47 -24.14 6.14
C VAL A 15 -5.81 -23.90 7.62
N PRO A 16 -5.33 -24.74 8.56
CA PRO A 16 -5.54 -24.54 10.00
C PRO A 16 -5.11 -23.13 10.45
N LYS A 17 -5.85 -22.53 11.39
CA LYS A 17 -5.64 -21.15 11.84
C LYS A 17 -4.22 -20.92 12.39
N GLU A 18 -3.65 -21.93 13.03
CA GLU A 18 -2.28 -21.97 13.54
C GLU A 18 -1.22 -21.83 12.43
N ALA A 19 -1.58 -22.19 11.20
CA ALA A 19 -0.68 -22.24 10.06
C ALA A 19 -0.83 -21.07 9.09
N GLN A 20 -1.94 -20.33 9.16
CA GLN A 20 -2.32 -19.36 8.13
C GLN A 20 -1.26 -18.27 7.89
N ASP A 21 -0.61 -17.75 8.93
CA ASP A 21 0.36 -16.67 8.81
C ASP A 21 1.60 -17.08 8.01
N TRP A 22 2.32 -18.10 8.49
CA TRP A 22 3.54 -18.55 7.85
C TRP A 22 3.27 -19.29 6.55
N HIS A 23 2.11 -19.96 6.38
CA HIS A 23 1.75 -20.63 5.14
C HIS A 23 1.53 -19.64 3.99
N ARG A 24 0.85 -18.52 4.26
CA ARG A 24 0.68 -17.42 3.28
C ARG A 24 2.02 -16.85 2.85
N LEU A 25 2.90 -16.55 3.80
CA LEU A 25 4.23 -16.03 3.50
C LEU A 25 5.08 -17.04 2.73
N SER A 26 5.12 -18.30 3.18
CA SER A 26 5.84 -19.39 2.50
C SER A 26 5.38 -19.54 1.05
N THR A 27 4.07 -19.49 0.82
CA THR A 27 3.50 -19.58 -0.53
C THR A 27 3.97 -18.42 -1.40
N ALA A 28 3.99 -17.19 -0.88
CA ALA A 28 4.50 -16.03 -1.61
C ALA A 28 5.99 -16.16 -1.94
N LEU A 29 6.82 -16.56 -0.96
CA LEU A 29 8.27 -16.72 -1.13
C LEU A 29 8.65 -17.82 -2.13
N MET A 30 7.85 -18.90 -2.20
CA MET A 30 8.09 -20.01 -3.15
C MET A 30 7.69 -19.67 -4.58
N ASN A 31 6.76 -18.73 -4.78
CA ASN A 31 6.17 -18.44 -6.09
C ASN A 31 6.55 -17.06 -6.65
N CYS A 32 7.21 -16.20 -5.86
CA CYS A 32 7.51 -14.84 -6.25
C CYS A 32 8.87 -14.37 -5.69
N TYR A 33 9.58 -13.56 -6.47
CA TYR A 33 10.86 -12.94 -6.10
C TYR A 33 10.72 -11.48 -5.62
N LYS A 34 9.49 -10.96 -5.57
CA LYS A 34 9.19 -9.59 -5.12
C LYS A 34 9.08 -9.53 -3.60
N PRO A 35 9.31 -8.35 -2.99
CA PRO A 35 9.00 -8.14 -1.58
C PRO A 35 7.54 -8.47 -1.26
N VAL A 36 7.32 -9.02 -0.06
CA VAL A 36 6.01 -9.49 0.39
C VAL A 36 5.46 -8.56 1.47
N VAL A 37 4.29 -7.98 1.26
CA VAL A 37 3.54 -7.29 2.32
C VAL A 37 2.68 -8.34 3.04
N THR A 38 2.89 -8.50 4.33
CA THR A 38 2.27 -9.56 5.13
C THR A 38 1.91 -9.10 6.52
N GLY A 39 1.31 -9.95 7.33
CA GLY A 39 0.93 -9.61 8.70
C GLY A 39 0.63 -10.85 9.52
N THR A 40 0.60 -10.67 10.84
CA THR A 40 0.42 -11.74 11.82
C THR A 40 -0.98 -11.69 12.42
N PHE A 41 -1.68 -12.82 12.45
CA PHE A 41 -2.90 -13.01 13.24
C PHE A 41 -2.61 -13.54 14.65
N ARG A 42 -1.37 -13.99 14.91
CA ARG A 42 -0.95 -14.53 16.20
C ARG A 42 0.47 -14.09 16.57
N LYS A 43 0.73 -13.94 17.86
CA LYS A 43 2.05 -13.53 18.38
C LYS A 43 3.13 -14.55 18.05
N GLU A 44 2.79 -15.84 18.17
CA GLU A 44 3.74 -16.92 17.93
C GLU A 44 4.18 -17.05 16.46
N SER A 45 3.42 -16.47 15.52
CA SER A 45 3.68 -16.60 14.09
C SER A 45 4.92 -15.85 13.64
N PHE A 46 5.27 -14.73 14.28
CA PHE A 46 6.36 -13.87 13.81
C PHE A 46 7.70 -14.60 13.79
N SER A 47 8.01 -15.38 14.84
CA SER A 47 9.27 -16.13 14.92
C SER A 47 9.41 -17.12 13.76
N ILE A 48 8.35 -17.87 13.45
CA ILE A 48 8.31 -18.83 12.35
C ILE A 48 8.47 -18.10 11.00
N MET A 49 7.75 -16.99 10.82
CA MET A 49 7.85 -16.18 9.60
C MET A 49 9.25 -15.59 9.43
N LYS A 50 9.90 -15.15 10.51
CA LYS A 50 11.30 -14.70 10.49
C LYS A 50 12.24 -15.82 10.06
N GLU A 51 12.07 -17.04 10.57
CA GLU A 51 12.87 -18.20 10.13
C GLU A 51 12.72 -18.48 8.63
N LEU A 52 11.50 -18.38 8.09
CA LEU A 52 11.26 -18.48 6.64
C LEU A 52 12.01 -17.39 5.88
N LEU A 53 11.96 -16.14 6.33
CA LEU A 53 12.68 -15.03 5.69
C LEU A 53 14.20 -15.21 5.76
N LEU A 54 14.71 -15.72 6.88
CA LEU A 54 16.13 -16.05 7.05
C LEU A 54 16.57 -17.18 6.13
N SER A 55 15.70 -18.15 5.82
CA SER A 55 16.03 -19.18 4.83
C SER A 55 16.28 -18.63 3.42
N CYS A 56 15.79 -17.41 3.14
CA CYS A 56 15.99 -16.68 1.88
C CYS A 56 17.12 -15.63 1.94
N ARG A 57 17.89 -15.59 3.04
CA ARG A 57 18.96 -14.62 3.30
C ARG A 57 20.21 -15.30 3.84
N LEU A 58 21.34 -14.58 3.81
CA LEU A 58 22.61 -15.14 4.27
C LEU A 58 22.79 -15.08 5.79
N SER A 59 22.17 -14.09 6.43
CA SER A 59 22.25 -13.86 7.88
C SER A 59 21.14 -12.92 8.34
N GLU A 60 21.00 -12.74 9.66
CA GLU A 60 20.12 -11.72 10.22
C GLU A 60 20.50 -10.30 9.77
N ASP A 61 21.80 -9.99 9.69
CA ASP A 61 22.29 -8.68 9.21
C ASP A 61 21.95 -8.46 7.72
N ASP A 62 22.03 -9.50 6.90
CA ASP A 62 21.65 -9.42 5.49
C ASP A 62 20.13 -9.23 5.34
N LEU A 63 19.32 -9.90 6.15
CA LEU A 63 17.87 -9.70 6.20
C LEU A 63 17.52 -8.28 6.66
N ALA A 64 18.16 -7.77 7.71
CA ALA A 64 17.97 -6.42 8.24
C ALA A 64 18.31 -5.34 7.20
N ARG A 65 19.38 -5.55 6.41
CA ARG A 65 19.79 -4.61 5.34
C ARG A 65 18.94 -4.70 4.08
N LYS A 66 18.38 -5.87 3.78
CA LYS A 66 17.62 -6.16 2.55
C LYS A 66 16.36 -6.95 2.89
N PRO A 67 15.40 -6.34 3.60
CA PRO A 67 14.18 -7.03 3.99
C PRO A 67 13.42 -7.54 2.77
N LEU A 68 12.88 -8.75 2.87
CA LEU A 68 12.00 -9.36 1.86
C LEU A 68 10.53 -9.17 2.19
N ALA A 69 10.21 -8.71 3.39
CA ALA A 69 8.85 -8.54 3.83
C ALA A 69 8.66 -7.22 4.58
N VAL A 70 7.44 -6.72 4.50
CA VAL A 70 6.90 -5.64 5.32
C VAL A 70 5.78 -6.25 6.14
N PHE A 71 5.75 -5.97 7.45
CA PHE A 71 4.72 -6.46 8.36
C PHE A 71 3.68 -5.38 8.64
N ASP A 72 2.47 -5.59 8.18
CA ASP A 72 1.31 -4.76 8.44
C ASP A 72 0.91 -4.88 9.91
N ALA A 73 0.73 -3.74 10.55
CA ALA A 73 0.35 -3.61 11.94
C ALA A 73 -0.77 -2.58 12.04
N CYS A 74 -1.98 -3.07 12.31
CA CYS A 74 -3.16 -2.22 12.40
C CYS A 74 -3.38 -1.77 13.86
N PRO A 75 -3.41 -0.46 14.15
CA PRO A 75 -4.10 0.01 15.33
C PRO A 75 -5.60 -0.33 15.22
N SER A 76 -6.29 -0.31 16.35
CA SER A 76 -7.74 -0.53 16.44
C SER A 76 -8.43 0.79 16.79
N PRO A 77 -8.87 1.56 15.79
CA PRO A 77 -9.61 2.80 16.03
C PRO A 77 -10.83 2.60 16.94
N PRO A 78 -11.15 3.57 17.82
CA PRO A 78 -10.39 4.80 18.05
C PRO A 78 -9.22 4.61 19.03
N LEU A 79 -8.02 5.03 18.63
CA LEU A 79 -6.88 5.30 19.52
C LEU A 79 -6.41 4.11 20.37
N LYS A 80 -6.41 2.88 19.82
CA LYS A 80 -5.92 1.70 20.53
C LYS A 80 -4.90 0.93 19.73
N TRP A 81 -3.95 0.33 20.44
CA TRP A 81 -3.07 -0.70 19.93
C TRP A 81 -3.36 -1.99 20.70
N SER A 82 -3.57 -3.09 19.97
CA SER A 82 -3.86 -4.39 20.59
C SER A 82 -2.57 -5.03 21.11
N ASP A 83 -2.71 -5.96 22.04
CA ASP A 83 -1.58 -6.74 22.55
C ASP A 83 -0.86 -7.51 21.43
N LEU A 84 -1.60 -8.06 20.46
CA LEU A 84 -1.07 -8.75 19.30
C LEU A 84 -0.26 -7.82 18.38
N THR A 85 -0.87 -6.70 17.94
CA THR A 85 -0.25 -5.81 16.96
C THR A 85 0.93 -5.04 17.56
N THR A 86 0.86 -4.70 18.85
CA THR A 86 2.01 -4.14 19.60
C THR A 86 3.18 -5.12 19.65
N GLN A 87 2.92 -6.39 19.95
CA GLN A 87 3.98 -7.40 19.98
C GLN A 87 4.62 -7.60 18.61
N SER A 88 3.81 -7.65 17.54
CA SER A 88 4.30 -7.77 16.16
C SER A 88 5.24 -6.60 15.79
N LEU A 89 4.88 -5.36 16.15
CA LEU A 89 5.76 -4.20 15.98
C LEU A 89 7.09 -4.35 16.72
N ILE A 90 7.06 -4.82 17.97
CA ILE A 90 8.26 -5.01 18.79
C ILE A 90 9.18 -6.07 18.16
N ASP A 91 8.62 -7.19 17.73
CA ASP A 91 9.39 -8.31 17.17
C ASP A 91 9.99 -7.96 15.79
N ALA A 92 9.22 -7.28 14.95
CA ALA A 92 9.67 -6.74 13.67
C ALA A 92 10.78 -5.70 13.86
N ALA A 93 10.59 -4.75 14.77
CA ALA A 93 11.57 -3.74 15.10
C ALA A 93 12.88 -4.37 15.61
N ALA A 94 12.80 -5.33 16.54
CA ALA A 94 13.97 -6.04 17.06
C ALA A 94 14.80 -6.70 15.95
N SER A 95 14.12 -7.19 14.91
CA SER A 95 14.72 -7.84 13.73
C SER A 95 15.06 -6.88 12.58
N MET A 96 14.83 -5.57 12.74
CA MET A 96 14.98 -4.54 11.69
C MET A 96 14.17 -4.84 10.41
N ILE A 97 13.07 -5.57 10.54
CA ILE A 97 12.13 -5.81 9.44
C ILE A 97 11.11 -4.67 9.46
N PRO A 98 10.84 -4.01 8.32
CA PRO A 98 9.92 -2.88 8.26
C PRO A 98 8.51 -3.26 8.72
N SER A 99 7.92 -2.40 9.54
CA SER A 99 6.49 -2.44 9.83
C SER A 99 5.75 -1.35 9.08
N GLU A 100 4.61 -1.69 8.51
CA GLU A 100 3.69 -0.75 7.90
C GLU A 100 2.49 -0.54 8.81
N PHE A 101 2.18 0.71 9.12
CA PHE A 101 0.98 1.02 9.90
C PHE A 101 -0.23 1.00 8.97
N VAL A 102 -1.31 0.35 9.40
CA VAL A 102 -2.58 0.35 8.66
C VAL A 102 -3.68 0.86 9.58
N SER A 103 -3.62 2.15 9.92
CA SER A 103 -4.67 2.83 10.68
C SER A 103 -5.89 3.05 9.79
N MET A 104 -7.08 2.69 10.29
CA MET A 104 -8.34 2.68 9.52
C MET A 104 -9.47 3.43 10.25
N PRO A 105 -9.29 4.71 10.63
CA PRO A 105 -10.37 5.51 11.17
C PRO A 105 -11.47 5.66 10.11
N LEU A 106 -12.68 5.32 10.49
CA LEU A 106 -13.88 5.42 9.68
C LEU A 106 -14.68 6.64 10.11
N ALA A 107 -14.58 7.71 9.32
CA ALA A 107 -15.18 9.00 9.63
C ALA A 107 -16.69 8.88 9.75
N GLY A 108 -17.23 9.24 10.92
CA GLY A 108 -18.66 9.10 11.24
C GLY A 108 -19.02 7.80 11.96
N ALA A 109 -18.07 6.90 12.17
CA ALA A 109 -18.24 5.69 12.98
C ALA A 109 -17.29 5.67 14.19
N ASN A 110 -16.07 5.18 14.00
CA ASN A 110 -15.03 5.09 15.04
C ASN A 110 -13.99 6.22 14.93
N ALA A 111 -14.31 7.26 14.17
CA ALA A 111 -13.55 8.51 14.06
C ALA A 111 -14.49 9.71 13.85
N PRO A 112 -14.03 10.95 14.13
CA PRO A 112 -14.80 12.15 13.87
C PRO A 112 -15.28 12.24 12.41
N MET A 113 -16.51 12.71 12.20
CA MET A 113 -17.10 12.82 10.86
C MET A 113 -16.37 13.85 9.97
N SER A 114 -15.65 14.81 10.56
CA SER A 114 -14.84 15.75 9.78
C SER A 114 -13.57 15.08 9.25
N LEU A 115 -13.22 15.38 7.99
CA LEU A 115 -12.02 14.81 7.36
C LEU A 115 -10.76 15.13 8.17
N ILE A 116 -10.59 16.39 8.58
CA ILE A 116 -9.44 16.81 9.40
C ILE A 116 -9.41 16.13 10.78
N GLY A 117 -10.57 15.81 11.36
CA GLY A 117 -10.65 15.09 12.62
C GLY A 117 -10.21 13.63 12.47
N SER A 118 -10.58 13.00 11.35
CA SER A 118 -10.12 11.65 11.01
C SER A 118 -8.62 11.61 10.73
N ILE A 119 -8.06 12.58 9.97
CA ILE A 119 -6.62 12.75 9.75
C ILE A 119 -5.88 12.93 11.09
N THR A 120 -6.43 13.76 11.99
CA THR A 120 -5.81 14.00 13.30
C THR A 120 -5.80 12.73 14.15
N GLN A 121 -6.88 11.95 14.13
CA GLN A 121 -6.94 10.67 14.84
C GLN A 121 -5.97 9.66 14.25
N HIS A 122 -5.94 9.51 12.91
CA HIS A 122 -4.98 8.66 12.19
C HIS A 122 -3.55 8.97 12.64
N CYS A 123 -3.19 10.27 12.59
CA CYS A 123 -1.87 10.74 12.99
C CYS A 123 -1.53 10.36 14.44
N ALA A 124 -2.46 10.49 15.38
CA ALA A 124 -2.24 10.08 16.76
C ALA A 124 -2.01 8.56 16.89
N GLU A 125 -2.74 7.74 16.14
CA GLU A 125 -2.58 6.27 16.14
C GLU A 125 -1.23 5.85 15.55
N CYS A 126 -0.83 6.46 14.43
CA CYS A 126 0.46 6.20 13.79
C CYS A 126 1.63 6.68 14.65
N LEU A 127 1.55 7.85 15.27
CA LEU A 127 2.60 8.34 16.19
C LEU A 127 2.79 7.41 17.40
N ALA A 128 1.71 6.81 17.92
CA ALA A 128 1.84 5.79 18.96
C ALA A 128 2.62 4.57 18.44
N GLY A 129 2.34 4.12 17.21
CA GLY A 129 3.11 3.08 16.53
C GLY A 129 4.59 3.43 16.36
N VAL A 130 4.90 4.67 15.94
CA VAL A 130 6.28 5.17 15.84
C VAL A 130 7.00 5.04 17.19
N VAL A 131 6.36 5.48 18.28
CA VAL A 131 6.95 5.40 19.62
C VAL A 131 7.20 3.96 20.02
N ILE A 132 6.26 3.04 19.79
CA ILE A 132 6.41 1.61 20.09
C ILE A 132 7.64 1.04 19.35
N VAL A 133 7.73 1.27 18.04
CA VAL A 133 8.82 0.76 17.19
C VAL A 133 10.17 1.32 17.63
N GLN A 134 10.27 2.64 17.81
CA GLN A 134 11.54 3.29 18.13
C GLN A 134 12.01 2.99 19.57
N LEU A 135 11.09 2.72 20.51
CA LEU A 135 11.44 2.22 21.85
C LEU A 135 11.89 0.76 21.83
N ALA A 136 11.31 -0.08 20.97
CA ALA A 136 11.72 -1.46 20.81
C ALA A 136 13.12 -1.57 20.22
N LYS A 137 13.41 -0.80 19.16
CA LYS A 137 14.76 -0.67 18.58
C LYS A 137 14.90 0.65 17.85
N SER A 138 15.77 1.51 18.37
CA SER A 138 16.07 2.80 17.73
C SER A 138 16.59 2.61 16.31
N GLY A 139 16.00 3.35 15.37
CA GLY A 139 16.34 3.28 13.95
C GLY A 139 15.65 2.13 13.20
N ALA A 140 14.78 1.35 13.84
CA ALA A 140 14.00 0.34 13.14
C ALA A 140 13.13 0.98 12.04
N PRO A 141 13.10 0.38 10.83
CA PRO A 141 12.36 0.93 9.70
C PRO A 141 10.85 0.81 9.91
N LEU A 142 10.12 1.84 9.50
CA LEU A 142 8.66 1.86 9.55
C LEU A 142 8.10 2.65 8.35
N ILE A 143 6.85 2.37 8.02
CA ILE A 143 6.08 3.01 6.95
C ILE A 143 4.82 3.62 7.56
N TRP A 144 4.63 4.91 7.33
CA TRP A 144 3.46 5.67 7.74
C TRP A 144 2.31 5.37 6.77
N GLY A 145 1.37 4.53 7.18
CA GLY A 145 0.30 4.08 6.30
C GLY A 145 -1.09 4.19 6.90
N GLY A 146 -2.08 3.93 6.06
CA GLY A 146 -3.47 3.92 6.47
C GLY A 146 -4.40 3.42 5.38
N SER A 147 -5.58 3.01 5.83
CA SER A 147 -6.78 2.85 5.00
C SER A 147 -7.95 3.62 5.63
N PRO A 148 -7.78 4.89 6.00
CA PRO A 148 -8.90 5.67 6.53
C PRO A 148 -9.98 5.82 5.46
N ALA A 149 -11.23 5.91 5.87
CA ALA A 149 -12.35 6.06 4.95
C ALA A 149 -13.48 6.87 5.58
N ILE A 150 -14.41 7.33 4.75
CA ILE A 150 -15.71 7.83 5.24
C ILE A 150 -16.69 6.66 5.37
N LEU A 151 -17.68 6.79 6.27
CA LEU A 151 -18.84 5.89 6.33
C LEU A 151 -19.94 6.39 5.38
N ASP A 152 -20.47 5.51 4.52
CA ASP A 152 -21.74 5.79 3.84
C ASP A 152 -22.88 5.66 4.87
N MET A 153 -23.43 6.78 5.33
CA MET A 153 -24.49 6.81 6.35
C MET A 153 -25.80 6.14 5.90
N LYS A 154 -26.04 6.02 4.59
CA LYS A 154 -27.26 5.44 4.04
C LYS A 154 -27.13 3.92 3.90
N GLN A 155 -25.99 3.45 3.41
CA GLN A 155 -25.75 2.03 3.13
C GLN A 155 -25.02 1.30 4.27
N GLY A 156 -24.38 2.04 5.17
CA GLY A 156 -23.53 1.48 6.22
C GLY A 156 -22.24 0.84 5.67
N THR A 157 -21.82 1.20 4.46
CA THR A 157 -20.62 0.67 3.79
C THR A 157 -19.41 1.58 4.00
N THR A 158 -18.23 1.09 3.67
CA THR A 158 -16.94 1.79 3.74
C THR A 158 -16.46 2.17 2.33
N PRO A 159 -17.01 3.23 1.71
CA PRO A 159 -16.66 3.57 0.33
C PRO A 159 -15.21 4.03 0.19
N MET A 160 -14.35 3.10 -0.24
CA MET A 160 -12.93 3.33 -0.46
C MET A 160 -12.66 4.10 -1.76
N GLY A 161 -13.58 4.01 -2.72
CA GLY A 161 -13.56 4.76 -3.97
C GLY A 161 -14.09 6.18 -3.88
N ALA A 162 -14.61 6.61 -2.71
CA ALA A 162 -15.12 7.96 -2.50
C ALA A 162 -14.00 9.02 -2.51
N ILE A 163 -14.31 10.20 -3.04
CA ILE A 163 -13.32 11.29 -3.11
C ILE A 163 -12.94 11.80 -1.72
N GLU A 164 -13.86 11.81 -0.77
CA GLU A 164 -13.59 12.18 0.63
C GLU A 164 -12.62 11.19 1.29
N THR A 165 -12.74 9.90 1.01
CA THR A 165 -11.78 8.88 1.45
C THR A 165 -10.39 9.17 0.88
N MET A 166 -10.30 9.53 -0.40
CA MET A 166 -9.02 9.93 -1.01
C MET A 166 -8.44 11.21 -0.39
N MET A 167 -9.28 12.19 -0.05
CA MET A 167 -8.84 13.41 0.63
C MET A 167 -8.24 13.12 2.02
N ILE A 168 -8.81 12.18 2.77
CA ILE A 168 -8.25 11.76 4.06
C ILE A 168 -6.89 11.09 3.85
N ASN A 169 -6.81 10.11 2.94
CA ASN A 169 -5.55 9.42 2.61
C ASN A 169 -4.46 10.40 2.16
N LEU A 170 -4.79 11.38 1.31
CA LEU A 170 -3.84 12.41 0.87
C LEU A 170 -3.36 13.29 2.04
N GLY A 171 -4.25 13.67 2.96
CA GLY A 171 -3.86 14.37 4.18
C GLY A 171 -2.92 13.56 5.07
N ASP A 172 -3.17 12.26 5.21
CA ASP A 172 -2.31 11.37 5.97
C ASP A 172 -0.93 11.19 5.31
N VAL A 173 -0.89 11.15 3.97
CA VAL A 173 0.36 11.14 3.21
C VAL A 173 1.14 12.44 3.42
N GLU A 174 0.48 13.60 3.46
CA GLU A 174 1.14 14.86 3.80
C GLU A 174 1.74 14.83 5.22
N MET A 175 1.05 14.23 6.19
CA MET A 175 1.57 14.06 7.55
C MET A 175 2.77 13.12 7.60
N GLY A 176 2.73 11.98 6.91
CA GLY A 176 3.88 11.07 6.85
C GLY A 176 5.11 11.74 6.22
N ARG A 177 4.91 12.55 5.17
CA ARG A 177 5.96 13.37 4.56
C ARG A 177 6.49 14.44 5.52
N TYR A 178 5.63 15.10 6.29
CA TYR A 178 6.03 16.06 7.32
C TYR A 178 6.97 15.43 8.36
N PHE A 179 6.71 14.19 8.76
CA PHE A 179 7.58 13.44 9.68
C PHE A 179 8.78 12.78 8.99
N ASN A 180 8.95 12.96 7.67
CA ASN A 180 10.01 12.34 6.87
C ASN A 180 10.02 10.80 6.97
N ILE A 181 8.82 10.20 6.99
CA ILE A 181 8.61 8.76 7.03
C ILE A 181 8.02 8.32 5.68
N PRO A 182 8.48 7.22 5.07
CA PRO A 182 7.87 6.67 3.85
C PRO A 182 6.39 6.40 4.06
N THR A 183 5.56 6.70 3.06
CA THR A 183 4.11 6.62 3.17
C THR A 183 3.49 5.42 2.48
N HIS A 184 2.36 4.99 3.01
CA HIS A 184 1.48 4.01 2.40
C HIS A 184 0.04 4.51 2.37
N ALA A 185 -0.70 4.09 1.35
CA ALA A 185 -2.13 4.34 1.27
C ALA A 185 -2.84 3.23 0.48
N TYR A 186 -4.07 2.91 0.89
CA TYR A 186 -5.00 2.12 0.11
C TYR A 186 -5.66 3.00 -0.97
N MET A 187 -4.97 3.14 -2.11
CA MET A 187 -5.36 4.04 -3.20
C MET A 187 -5.15 3.39 -4.58
N GLY A 188 -5.79 2.24 -4.80
CA GLY A 188 -5.71 1.53 -6.08
C GLY A 188 -6.76 0.44 -6.23
N LEU A 189 -7.93 0.64 -5.64
CA LEU A 189 -9.01 -0.33 -5.53
C LEU A 189 -10.37 0.26 -5.90
N SER A 190 -11.42 -0.54 -5.84
CA SER A 190 -12.77 -0.10 -6.10
C SER A 190 -13.81 -0.76 -5.18
N ASP A 191 -14.90 -0.03 -4.96
CA ASP A 191 -16.10 -0.49 -4.27
C ASP A 191 -17.06 -1.26 -5.19
N SER A 192 -16.79 -1.27 -6.50
CA SER A 192 -17.55 -2.04 -7.47
C SER A 192 -17.41 -3.54 -7.21
N LYS A 193 -18.48 -4.28 -7.51
CA LYS A 193 -18.56 -5.73 -7.24
C LYS A 193 -18.02 -6.54 -8.41
N VAL A 194 -17.78 -5.88 -9.54
CA VAL A 194 -17.33 -6.48 -10.80
C VAL A 194 -16.34 -5.54 -11.49
N PRO A 195 -15.47 -6.05 -12.39
CA PRO A 195 -14.61 -5.22 -13.23
C PRO A 195 -15.40 -4.42 -14.29
N ASP A 196 -16.10 -3.37 -13.87
CA ASP A 196 -16.88 -2.48 -14.73
C ASP A 196 -16.28 -1.06 -14.83
N ALA A 197 -17.04 -0.13 -15.41
CA ALA A 197 -16.63 1.26 -15.56
C ALA A 197 -16.39 1.96 -14.22
N GLN A 198 -17.18 1.66 -13.18
CA GLN A 198 -16.95 2.18 -11.84
C GLN A 198 -15.59 1.69 -11.31
N SER A 199 -15.30 0.39 -11.51
CA SER A 199 -14.05 -0.20 -11.07
C SER A 199 -12.80 0.43 -11.67
N GLY A 200 -12.87 0.78 -12.96
CA GLY A 200 -11.78 1.48 -13.65
C GLY A 200 -11.65 2.93 -13.22
N PHE A 201 -12.79 3.62 -13.03
CA PHE A 201 -12.81 5.03 -12.62
C PHE A 201 -12.23 5.23 -11.21
N GLU A 202 -12.70 4.48 -10.22
CA GLU A 202 -12.26 4.62 -8.83
C GLU A 202 -10.79 4.25 -8.65
N ALA A 203 -10.36 3.12 -9.23
CA ALA A 203 -8.97 2.68 -9.16
C ALA A 203 -8.03 3.60 -9.95
N GLY A 204 -8.47 4.09 -11.12
CA GLY A 204 -7.71 5.05 -11.93
C GLY A 204 -7.53 6.39 -11.22
N MET A 205 -8.61 6.94 -10.66
CA MET A 205 -8.59 8.21 -9.92
C MET A 205 -7.69 8.13 -8.68
N SER A 206 -7.89 7.11 -7.83
CA SER A 206 -7.09 6.94 -6.62
C SER A 206 -5.62 6.70 -6.93
N SER A 207 -5.30 5.81 -7.86
CA SER A 207 -3.91 5.51 -8.24
C SER A 207 -3.20 6.74 -8.80
N LEU A 208 -3.89 7.54 -9.61
CA LEU A 208 -3.37 8.78 -10.16
C LEU A 208 -3.04 9.79 -9.07
N LEU A 209 -3.97 10.01 -8.13
CA LEU A 209 -3.77 10.90 -6.98
C LEU A 209 -2.61 10.43 -6.11
N ALA A 210 -2.52 9.13 -5.84
CA ALA A 210 -1.42 8.54 -5.07
C ALA A 210 -0.05 8.76 -5.75
N GLY A 211 0.01 8.58 -7.07
CA GLY A 211 1.21 8.85 -7.86
C GLY A 211 1.64 10.32 -7.80
N LEU A 212 0.69 11.25 -7.95
CA LEU A 212 0.97 12.70 -7.89
C LEU A 212 1.36 13.17 -6.48
N ALA A 213 0.76 12.60 -5.44
CA ALA A 213 1.10 12.87 -4.05
C ALA A 213 2.45 12.25 -3.63
N GLY A 214 2.99 11.33 -4.43
CA GLY A 214 4.25 10.65 -4.18
C GLY A 214 4.17 9.64 -3.04
N VAL A 215 3.07 8.87 -2.97
CA VAL A 215 2.92 7.76 -2.02
C VAL A 215 3.99 6.70 -2.28
N ASN A 216 4.69 6.23 -1.24
CA ASN A 216 5.78 5.28 -1.40
C ASN A 216 5.30 3.84 -1.65
N MET A 217 4.20 3.43 -1.00
CA MET A 217 3.56 2.13 -1.24
C MET A 217 2.05 2.29 -1.41
N VAL A 218 1.53 1.83 -2.56
CA VAL A 218 0.10 1.89 -2.87
C VAL A 218 -0.49 0.49 -2.85
N SER A 219 -1.50 0.29 -2.02
CA SER A 219 -2.22 -0.97 -1.89
C SER A 219 -3.60 -0.90 -2.56
N GLY A 220 -4.12 -2.07 -2.95
CA GLY A 220 -5.47 -2.18 -3.51
C GLY A 220 -5.58 -2.90 -4.86
N ALA A 221 -4.47 -3.15 -5.56
CA ALA A 221 -4.53 -3.74 -6.90
C ALA A 221 -5.24 -5.10 -6.90
N GLY A 222 -6.27 -5.23 -7.74
CA GLY A 222 -7.14 -6.40 -7.84
C GLY A 222 -8.29 -6.44 -6.83
N MET A 223 -8.35 -5.51 -5.87
CA MET A 223 -9.41 -5.46 -4.87
C MET A 223 -10.69 -4.82 -5.42
N LEU A 224 -11.80 -5.45 -5.08
CA LEU A 224 -13.18 -5.08 -5.39
C LEU A 224 -14.04 -5.20 -4.14
N ASP A 225 -15.29 -4.73 -4.22
CA ASP A 225 -16.32 -4.90 -3.20
C ASP A 225 -15.88 -4.43 -1.82
N PHE A 226 -15.43 -3.17 -1.73
CA PHE A 226 -14.96 -2.56 -0.48
C PHE A 226 -13.85 -3.39 0.17
N GLU A 227 -12.85 -3.78 -0.61
CA GLU A 227 -11.71 -4.65 -0.22
C GLU A 227 -12.07 -6.11 0.10
N SER A 228 -13.33 -6.52 -0.02
CA SER A 228 -13.77 -7.86 0.36
C SER A 228 -13.51 -8.93 -0.71
N THR A 229 -13.16 -8.53 -1.94
CA THR A 229 -12.96 -9.44 -3.08
C THR A 229 -11.64 -9.16 -3.77
N GLN A 230 -10.88 -10.21 -4.10
CA GLN A 230 -9.73 -10.14 -5.01
C GLN A 230 -10.10 -10.75 -6.37
N SER A 231 -10.05 -9.96 -7.44
CA SER A 231 -10.28 -10.41 -8.82
C SER A 231 -8.96 -10.43 -9.60
N ILE A 232 -8.73 -11.51 -10.33
CA ILE A 232 -7.56 -11.67 -11.20
C ILE A 232 -7.72 -10.75 -12.44
N GLU A 233 -8.93 -10.65 -12.98
CA GLU A 233 -9.26 -9.76 -14.10
C GLU A 233 -9.00 -8.31 -13.72
N LYS A 234 -9.46 -7.90 -12.52
CA LYS A 234 -9.21 -6.56 -11.99
C LYS A 234 -7.72 -6.33 -11.75
N LEU A 235 -6.98 -7.32 -11.26
CA LEU A 235 -5.53 -7.20 -11.07
C LEU A 235 -4.78 -6.93 -12.39
N ILE A 236 -5.23 -7.51 -13.51
CA ILE A 236 -4.65 -7.23 -14.83
C ILE A 236 -4.92 -5.78 -15.25
N ILE A 237 -6.16 -5.30 -15.06
CA ILE A 237 -6.56 -3.93 -15.34
C ILE A 237 -5.74 -2.95 -14.47
N ASP A 238 -5.65 -3.21 -13.17
CA ASP A 238 -4.94 -2.36 -12.23
C ASP A 238 -3.43 -2.35 -12.47
N ASN A 239 -2.86 -3.46 -12.96
CA ASN A 239 -1.48 -3.45 -13.41
C ASN A 239 -1.27 -2.47 -14.57
N GLU A 240 -2.21 -2.32 -15.51
CA GLU A 240 -2.10 -1.33 -16.59
C GLU A 240 -2.27 0.10 -16.06
N ILE A 241 -3.23 0.33 -15.16
CA ILE A 241 -3.41 1.62 -14.48
C ILE A 241 -2.11 2.03 -13.76
N ALA A 242 -1.48 1.12 -13.03
CA ALA A 242 -0.20 1.36 -12.38
C ALA A 242 0.90 1.71 -13.40
N GLY A 243 0.89 1.09 -14.59
CA GLY A 243 1.77 1.43 -15.70
C GLY A 243 1.58 2.86 -16.21
N MET A 244 0.32 3.28 -16.38
CA MET A 244 -0.03 4.64 -16.79
C MET A 244 0.42 5.67 -15.75
N VAL A 245 0.17 5.42 -14.46
CA VAL A 245 0.61 6.31 -13.37
C VAL A 245 2.13 6.38 -13.32
N LYS A 246 2.84 5.25 -13.45
CA LYS A 246 4.30 5.23 -13.52
C LYS A 246 4.86 6.01 -14.71
N ARG A 247 4.17 5.96 -15.86
CA ARG A 247 4.54 6.79 -17.02
C ARG A 247 4.32 8.26 -16.71
N LEU A 248 3.22 8.63 -16.04
CA LEU A 248 2.94 10.02 -15.71
C LEU A 248 3.97 10.62 -14.75
N ILE A 249 4.31 9.91 -13.66
CA ILE A 249 5.24 10.43 -12.65
C ILE A 249 6.68 10.61 -13.15
N ARG A 250 7.05 9.94 -14.27
CA ARG A 250 8.31 10.23 -14.99
C ARG A 250 8.34 11.64 -15.58
N GLY A 251 7.18 12.28 -15.71
CA GLY A 251 7.05 13.62 -16.25
C GLY A 251 7.35 13.70 -17.74
N VAL A 252 7.75 14.89 -18.17
CA VAL A 252 8.21 15.18 -19.53
C VAL A 252 9.73 15.03 -19.54
N GLU A 253 10.21 13.83 -19.85
CA GLU A 253 11.63 13.55 -20.00
C GLU A 253 12.14 14.11 -21.34
N ASP A 254 13.34 14.69 -21.34
CA ASP A 254 14.05 15.04 -22.55
C ASP A 254 14.71 13.78 -23.14
N HIS A 255 14.36 13.45 -24.39
CA HIS A 255 14.93 12.33 -25.13
C HIS A 255 16.01 12.79 -26.13
N GLY A 256 16.78 13.81 -25.76
CA GLY A 256 18.01 14.23 -26.46
C GLY A 256 17.81 15.36 -27.47
N SER A 257 16.62 15.46 -28.09
CA SER A 257 16.22 16.67 -28.80
C SER A 257 14.91 17.21 -28.16
N PRO A 258 15.00 18.16 -27.21
CA PRO A 258 13.86 18.58 -26.38
C PRO A 258 12.67 19.17 -27.15
N PHE A 259 12.83 19.40 -28.46
CA PHE A 259 11.79 19.91 -29.36
C PHE A 259 11.59 19.05 -30.60
N ALA A 260 12.15 17.82 -30.65
CA ALA A 260 12.18 17.03 -31.87
C ALA A 260 12.76 17.82 -33.07
N SER A 261 13.68 18.75 -32.82
CA SER A 261 14.12 19.73 -33.81
C SER A 261 14.76 19.08 -35.04
N ASP A 262 15.36 17.90 -34.87
CA ASP A 262 15.94 17.14 -35.98
C ASP A 262 14.86 16.53 -36.88
N ILE A 263 13.74 16.07 -36.32
CA ILE A 263 12.56 15.60 -37.08
C ILE A 263 11.84 16.78 -37.75
N LEU A 264 11.76 17.92 -37.05
CA LEU A 264 11.04 19.09 -37.54
C LEU A 264 11.82 19.90 -38.60
N LYS A 265 13.14 19.73 -38.71
CA LYS A 265 13.96 20.42 -39.73
C LYS A 265 13.59 20.00 -41.15
N ASP A 266 13.36 18.71 -41.35
CA ASP A 266 13.08 18.11 -42.66
C ASP A 266 11.57 17.92 -42.91
N TYR A 267 10.72 18.46 -42.02
CA TYR A 267 9.27 18.34 -42.13
C TYR A 267 8.71 19.11 -43.34
N ASP A 268 8.17 18.36 -44.31
CA ASP A 268 7.33 18.90 -45.40
C ASP A 268 5.86 18.89 -44.95
N ASN A 269 5.12 19.95 -45.27
CA ASN A 269 3.69 20.07 -44.95
C ASN A 269 2.79 19.08 -45.70
N LYS A 270 3.36 18.27 -46.59
CA LYS A 270 2.72 17.16 -47.30
C LYS A 270 2.99 15.79 -46.69
N GLU A 271 3.89 15.69 -45.71
CA GLU A 271 4.27 14.43 -45.08
C GLU A 271 3.73 14.33 -43.65
N GLU A 272 3.54 13.11 -43.17
CA GLU A 272 3.11 12.84 -41.80
C GLU A 272 4.34 12.50 -40.95
N LEU A 273 4.35 12.87 -39.67
CA LEU A 273 5.46 12.50 -38.77
C LEU A 273 5.66 10.98 -38.64
N LEU A 274 4.64 10.18 -38.95
CA LEU A 274 4.70 8.72 -38.99
C LEU A 274 5.59 8.17 -40.13
N SER A 275 5.83 8.94 -41.19
CA SER A 275 6.74 8.55 -42.27
C SER A 275 8.20 8.94 -42.01
N HIS A 276 8.46 9.69 -40.95
CA HIS A 276 9.81 10.07 -40.55
C HIS A 276 10.48 8.90 -39.78
N PRO A 277 11.75 8.57 -40.08
CA PRO A 277 12.50 7.51 -39.38
C PRO A 277 12.73 7.81 -37.89
#